data_AF-A0A2D5GH88-F1
#
_entry.id   AF-A0A2D5GH88-F1
#
_cell.length_a   1.000
_cell.length_b   1.000
_cell.length_c   1.000
_cell.angle_alpha   90.00
_cell.angle_beta   90.00
_cell.angle_gamma   90.00
#
_symmetry.space_group_name_H-M   'P 1'
#
loop_
_entity.id
_entity.type
_entity.pdbx_description
1 polymer ?
#
loop_
_entity_poly.entity_id
_entity_poly.type
_entity_poly.pdbx_seq_one_letter_code
_entity_poly.pdbx_strand_id
1 'polypeptide(L)' 'QPIVLLNDRQTIGGYPKIGSMISLDTARMAQLLPGSRVSFEEITIDDAHNLHCLAHAHFERIQPETIS' A
#
# COMPACT_ATOMS: atom_id res chain seq x y z
N GLN A 1 -3.44 19.51 7.72
CA GLN A 1 -2.52 18.37 7.83
C GLN A 1 -3.16 17.17 7.11
N PRO A 2 -2.47 16.48 6.19
CA PRO A 2 -3.03 15.32 5.51
C PRO A 2 -3.16 14.11 6.45
N ILE A 3 -4.12 13.23 6.16
CA ILE A 3 -4.34 11.98 6.90
C ILE A 3 -4.30 10.83 5.90
N VAL A 4 -3.47 9.83 6.16
CA VAL A 4 -3.45 8.58 5.39
C VAL A 4 -4.43 7.61 6.03
N LEU A 5 -5.39 7.11 5.25
CA LEU A 5 -6.42 6.20 5.73
C LEU A 5 -6.00 4.74 5.43
N LEU A 6 -5.81 3.93 6.47
CA LEU A 6 -5.42 2.52 6.35
C LEU A 6 -6.66 1.59 6.39
N ASN A 7 -6.48 0.32 6.75
CA ASN A 7 -7.50 -0.72 6.60
C ASN A 7 -8.75 -0.51 7.47
N ASP A 8 -8.59 0.05 8.67
CA ASP A 8 -9.70 0.23 9.63
C ASP A 8 -10.44 1.57 9.44
N ARG A 9 -10.26 2.22 8.30
CA ARG A 9 -10.92 3.50 8.00
C ARG A 9 -12.43 3.33 7.83
N GLN A 10 -13.18 4.37 8.19
CA GLN A 10 -14.59 4.48 7.81
C GLN A 10 -14.74 4.44 6.28
N THR A 11 -15.79 3.77 5.79
CA THR A 11 -16.06 3.61 4.35
C THR A 11 -16.63 4.88 3.71
N ILE A 12 -17.33 5.70 4.49
CA ILE A 12 -17.90 7.00 4.09
C ILE A 12 -17.06 8.11 4.71
N GLY A 13 -16.67 9.11 3.91
CA GLY A 13 -15.97 10.29 4.40
C GLY A 13 -16.32 11.52 3.57
N GLY A 14 -16.45 12.68 4.23
CA GLY A 14 -16.79 13.96 3.59
C GLY A 14 -15.59 14.84 3.23
N TYR A 15 -14.36 14.35 3.40
CA TYR A 15 -13.14 15.13 3.15
C TYR A 15 -12.63 14.94 1.70
N PRO A 16 -12.13 16.01 1.05
CA PRO A 16 -11.43 15.90 -0.22
C PRO A 16 -10.22 14.96 -0.13
N LYS A 17 -10.09 14.07 -1.12
CA LYS A 17 -8.95 13.15 -1.24
C LYS A 17 -7.96 13.74 -2.23
N ILE A 18 -6.75 14.02 -1.76
CA ILE A 18 -5.66 14.56 -2.59
C ILE A 18 -5.00 13.50 -3.49
N GLY A 19 -5.22 12.21 -3.18
CA GLY A 19 -4.63 11.09 -3.92
C GLY A 19 -4.87 9.76 -3.23
N SER A 20 -4.27 8.71 -3.77
CA SER A 20 -4.28 7.35 -3.23
C SER A 20 -2.91 6.70 -3.40
N MET A 21 -2.59 5.72 -2.55
CA MET A 21 -1.39 4.90 -2.67
C MET A 21 -1.77 3.47 -3.06
N ILE A 22 -0.84 2.77 -3.69
CA ILE A 22 -1.01 1.34 -3.97
C ILE A 22 -1.05 0.53 -2.67
N SER A 23 -1.82 -0.56 -2.68
CA SER A 23 -1.99 -1.42 -1.50
C SER A 23 -0.67 -2.02 -1.00
N LEU A 24 0.30 -2.23 -1.90
CA LEU A 24 1.62 -2.78 -1.59
C LEU A 24 2.40 -1.95 -0.57
N ASP A 25 2.19 -0.64 -0.49
CA ASP A 25 2.89 0.23 0.46
C ASP A 25 2.19 0.32 1.83
N THR A 26 0.97 -0.22 1.97
CA THR A 26 0.20 -0.19 3.23
C THR A 26 0.99 -0.82 4.39
N ALA A 27 1.70 -1.93 4.13
CA ALA A 27 2.51 -2.60 5.13
C ALA A 27 3.68 -1.72 5.61
N ARG A 28 4.33 -1.00 4.68
CA ARG A 28 5.42 -0.06 5.03
C ARG A 28 4.89 1.07 5.91
N MET A 29 3.73 1.63 5.57
CA MET A 29 3.09 2.69 6.35
C MET A 29 2.71 2.22 7.76
N ALA A 30 2.21 1.00 7.90
CA ALA A 30 1.81 0.44 9.19
C ALA A 30 2.99 0.20 10.15
N GLN A 31 4.22 0.09 9.62
CA GLN A 31 5.44 -0.13 10.41
C GLN A 31 6.15 1.18 10.81
N LEU A 32 5.63 2.35 10.44
CA LEU A 32 6.24 3.63 10.79
C LEU A 32 5.98 4.01 12.26
N LEU A 33 7.00 4.57 12.91
CA LEU A 33 6.89 5.11 14.27
C LEU A 33 6.32 6.54 14.25
N PRO A 34 5.66 6.99 15.34
CA PRO A 34 5.27 8.40 15.49
C PRO A 34 6.47 9.33 15.29
N GLY A 35 6.28 10.39 14.51
CA GLY A 35 7.34 11.34 14.16
C GLY A 35 8.23 10.93 12.97
N SER A 36 8.00 9.74 12.39
CA SER A 36 8.69 9.33 11.14
C SER A 36 8.38 10.30 10.00
N ARG A 37 9.36 10.54 9.13
CA ARG A 37 9.17 11.32 7.91
C ARG A 37 8.75 10.41 6.76
N VAL A 38 7.82 10.89 5.95
CA VAL A 38 7.31 10.20 4.75
C VAL A 38 7.34 11.17 3.59
N SER A 39 7.75 10.68 2.43
CA SER A 39 7.63 11.34 1.13
C SER A 39 6.83 10.45 0.20
N PHE A 40 6.02 11.06 -0.66
CA PHE A 40 5.27 10.35 -1.69
C PHE A 40 5.93 10.61 -3.04
N GLU A 41 5.94 9.58 -3.88
CA GLU A 41 6.37 9.64 -5.27
C GLU A 41 5.14 9.40 -6.14
N GLU A 42 4.97 10.25 -7.17
CA GLU A 42 3.91 10.04 -8.15
C GLU A 42 4.32 8.90 -9.09
N ILE A 43 3.39 7.98 -9.32
CA ILE A 43 3.57 6.87 -10.26
C ILE A 43 2.43 6.88 -11.27
N THR A 44 2.68 6.30 -12.45
CA THR A 44 1.62 6.12 -13.43
C THR A 44 0.70 4.96 -13.06
N ILE A 45 -0.48 4.92 -13.67
CA ILE A 45 -1.39 3.77 -13.52
C ILE A 45 -0.75 2.48 -14.08
N ASP A 46 0.06 2.59 -15.14
CA ASP A 46 0.78 1.46 -15.72
C ASP A 46 1.83 0.92 -14.74
N ASP A 47 2.57 1.80 -14.05
CA ASP A 47 3.51 1.39 -12.98
C ASP A 47 2.78 0.68 -11.85
N ALA A 48 1.62 1.21 -11.42
CA ALA A 48 0.81 0.61 -10.38
C ALA A 48 0.33 -0.80 -10.76
N HIS A 49 -0.12 -1.00 -12.01
CA HIS A 49 -0.51 -2.32 -12.52
C HIS A 49 0.68 -3.28 -12.59
N ASN A 50 1.82 -2.82 -13.12
CA ASN A 50 3.03 -3.63 -13.23
C ASN A 50 3.52 -4.09 -11.85
N LEU A 51 3.59 -3.19 -10.87
CA LEU A 51 3.96 -3.51 -9.49
C LEU A 51 2.99 -4.53 -8.88
N HIS A 52 1.69 -4.37 -9.10
CA HIS A 52 0.68 -5.31 -8.62
C HIS A 52 0.86 -6.72 -9.22
N CYS A 53 1.02 -6.82 -10.55
CA CYS A 53 1.26 -8.09 -11.23
C CYS A 53 2.55 -8.78 -10.77
N LEU A 54 3.65 -8.02 -10.62
CA LEU A 54 4.92 -8.54 -10.13
C LEU A 54 4.80 -9.07 -8.69
N ALA A 55 4.14 -8.32 -7.80
CA ALA A 55 3.91 -8.76 -6.43
C ALA A 55 3.06 -10.03 -6.36
N HIS A 56 2.00 -10.12 -7.19
CA HIS A 56 1.17 -11.32 -7.29
C HIS A 56 1.99 -12.52 -7.78
N ALA A 57 2.75 -12.37 -8.86
CA ALA A 57 3.61 -13.44 -9.38
C ALA A 57 4.66 -13.89 -8.37
N HIS A 58 5.24 -12.95 -7.61
CA HIS A 58 6.18 -13.27 -6.54
C HIS A 58 5.50 -14.06 -5.41
N PHE A 59 4.30 -13.65 -4.98
CA PHE A 59 3.54 -14.36 -3.97
C PHE A 59 3.24 -15.81 -4.38
N GLU A 60 2.75 -16.02 -5.61
CA GLU A 60 2.44 -17.37 -6.13
C GLU A 60 3.67 -18.28 -6.21
N ARG A 61 4.85 -17.70 -6.46
CA ARG A 61 6.12 -18.46 -6.51
C ARG A 61 6.60 -18.86 -5.12
N ILE A 62 6.29 -18.08 -4.09
CA ILE A 62 6.57 -18.42 -2.70
C ILE A 62 5.43 -19.31 -2.20
N GLN A 63 5.36 -20.54 -2.73
CA GLN A 63 4.61 -21.59 -2.07
C GLN A 63 5.43 -21.99 -0.84
N PRO A 64 4.92 -21.81 0.40
CA PRO A 64 5.63 -22.31 1.56
C PRO A 64 5.77 -23.82 1.41
N GLU A 65 7.00 -24.34 1.51
CA GLU A 65 7.22 -25.77 1.63
C GLU A 65 6.34 -26.28 2.77
N THR A 66 5.42 -27.19 2.46
CA THR A 66 4.61 -27.84 3.48
C THR A 66 5.57 -28.68 4.30
N ILE A 67 5.95 -28.19 5.49
CA ILE A 67 6.72 -28.97 6.44
C ILE A 67 5.82 -30.12 6.86
N SER A 68 6.06 -31.30 6.28
CA SER A 68 5.45 -32.58 6.68
C SER A 68 5.99 -33.06 8.00
#